data_AF-A0A8B6D1U5-F1
#
_entry.id   AF-A0A8B6D1U5-F1
#
_cell.length_a   1.000
_cell.length_b   1.000
_cell.length_c   1.000
_cell.angle_alpha   90.00
_cell.angle_beta   90.00
_cell.angle_gamma   90.00
#
_symmetry.space_group_name_H-M   'P 1'
#
loop_
_entity.id
_entity.type
_entity.pdbx_description
1 polymer ?
#
loop_
_entity_poly.entity_id
_entity_poly.type
_entity_poly.pdbx_seq_one_letter_code
_entity_poly.pdbx_strand_id
1 'polypeptide(L)'
;MATCCGRPPDSGQNSNYNDDSISPTFSELVSVRLNSNLEGKTNGTLPKTDAIDVLNSSQCDQWFESQNVNNDISLSNSQDSITFSQDSYIPSQQTIMYLDKVLDGLPREKYIDMIVHTLKGNESLVTWYRKILLSRAGEIEGCPKGKLCNRKTTNKSSSIQKYAKDCYILQMFTEGDASEIDSVFSRSVNSTSDNLHNDTICEQNPVNQVDINSTLQLLIERVNGLENILKK
;
A
#
# COMPACT_ATOMS: atom_id res chain seq x y z
N MET A 1 44.76 47.47 -29.93
CA MET A 1 45.43 46.23 -29.49
C MET A 1 44.35 45.45 -28.75
N ALA A 2 43.80 44.31 -29.23
CA ALA A 2 44.36 43.25 -30.09
C ALA A 2 45.57 42.57 -29.42
N THR A 3 45.65 41.24 -29.24
CA THR A 3 44.82 40.08 -29.69
C THR A 3 45.03 38.94 -28.65
N CYS A 4 44.31 37.81 -28.52
CA CYS A 4 43.43 37.01 -29.40
C CYS A 4 42.25 36.35 -28.62
N CYS A 5 41.33 35.70 -29.34
CA CYS A 5 40.38 34.72 -28.77
C CYS A 5 40.97 33.28 -28.85
N GLY A 6 40.88 32.49 -27.78
CA GLY A 6 41.32 31.09 -27.76
C GLY A 6 40.14 30.12 -27.77
N ARG A 7 39.89 29.43 -28.89
CA ARG A 7 38.84 28.40 -29.02
C ARG A 7 39.48 27.01 -29.01
N PRO A 8 39.17 26.12 -28.05
CA PRO A 8 39.63 24.73 -28.10
C PRO A 8 38.97 23.97 -29.27
N PRO A 9 39.60 22.91 -29.81
CA PRO A 9 39.12 22.21 -31.00
C PRO A 9 38.01 21.18 -30.71
N ASP A 10 37.08 21.04 -31.64
CA ASP A 10 36.10 19.95 -31.67
C ASP A 10 36.80 18.62 -32.04
N SER A 11 37.13 17.80 -31.05
CA SER A 11 37.67 16.44 -31.26
C SER A 11 36.55 15.40 -31.25
N GLY A 12 35.85 15.26 -32.38
CA GLY A 12 34.85 14.20 -32.56
C GLY A 12 35.49 12.80 -32.58
N GLN A 13 34.91 11.85 -31.86
CA GLN A 13 35.26 10.43 -31.96
C GLN A 13 33.99 9.60 -32.21
N ASN A 14 33.93 8.94 -33.38
CA ASN A 14 32.94 7.90 -33.66
C ASN A 14 33.28 6.65 -32.83
N SER A 15 32.50 6.35 -31.79
CA SER A 15 32.50 5.05 -31.13
C SER A 15 31.32 4.22 -31.63
N ASN A 16 31.52 3.57 -32.78
CA ASN A 16 30.52 2.71 -33.40
C ASN A 16 30.47 1.35 -32.67
N TYR A 17 29.81 1.32 -31.51
CA TYR A 17 29.60 0.10 -30.74
C TYR A 17 28.44 -0.70 -31.33
N ASN A 18 28.78 -1.69 -32.17
CA ASN A 18 27.91 -2.83 -32.43
C ASN A 18 27.88 -3.69 -31.16
N ASP A 19 27.01 -3.33 -30.22
CA ASP A 19 26.71 -4.16 -29.07
C ASP A 19 25.55 -5.10 -29.44
N ASP A 20 25.89 -6.24 -30.04
CA ASP A 20 24.98 -7.38 -30.22
C ASP A 20 24.69 -8.07 -28.87
N SER A 21 24.27 -7.27 -27.88
CA SER A 21 23.70 -7.73 -26.61
C SER A 21 22.36 -8.38 -26.88
N ILE A 22 22.42 -9.66 -27.25
CA ILE A 22 21.28 -10.57 -27.39
C ILE A 22 20.51 -10.55 -26.07
N SER A 23 19.47 -9.71 -26.04
CA SER A 23 18.55 -9.64 -24.92
C SER A 23 17.79 -10.96 -24.86
N PRO A 24 17.91 -11.75 -23.77
CA PRO A 24 17.24 -13.04 -23.71
C PRO A 24 15.73 -12.82 -23.75
N THR A 25 15.11 -13.24 -24.86
CA THR A 25 13.67 -13.10 -25.06
C THR A 25 12.90 -13.88 -24.00
N PHE A 26 11.86 -13.24 -23.47
CA PHE A 26 11.08 -13.59 -22.27
C PHE A 26 10.21 -14.86 -22.45
N SER A 27 10.78 -15.98 -22.90
CA SER A 27 10.00 -17.18 -23.27
C SER A 27 10.71 -18.52 -23.07
N GLU A 28 12.00 -18.55 -22.72
CA GLU A 28 12.74 -19.79 -22.45
C GLU A 28 13.40 -19.75 -21.06
N LEU A 29 12.75 -20.39 -20.07
CA LEU A 29 13.36 -21.11 -18.92
C LEU A 29 12.27 -21.53 -17.89
N VAL A 30 11.42 -22.49 -18.26
CA VAL A 30 10.49 -23.15 -17.31
C VAL A 30 10.56 -24.66 -17.47
N SER A 31 10.88 -25.36 -16.38
CA SER A 31 10.76 -26.83 -16.32
C SER A 31 10.76 -27.34 -14.88
N VAL A 32 9.66 -28.02 -14.50
CA VAL A 32 9.58 -29.08 -13.47
C VAL A 32 9.86 -28.60 -12.02
N ARG A 33 8.97 -28.78 -11.04
CA ARG A 33 8.25 -30.03 -10.73
C ARG A 33 6.96 -29.78 -9.95
N LEU A 34 5.84 -30.32 -10.43
CA LEU A 34 4.78 -30.81 -9.56
C LEU A 34 4.94 -32.33 -9.43
N ASN A 35 4.86 -32.84 -8.20
CA ASN A 35 4.23 -34.13 -7.91
C ASN A 35 3.96 -34.25 -6.41
N SER A 36 2.67 -34.37 -6.14
CA SER A 36 2.02 -35.03 -5.00
C SER A 36 2.86 -35.99 -4.14
N ASN A 37 2.50 -36.03 -2.85
CA ASN A 37 2.11 -37.32 -2.28
C ASN A 37 0.92 -37.19 -1.31
N LEU A 38 0.26 -38.31 -1.03
CA LEU A 38 -0.99 -38.44 -0.25
C LEU A 38 -0.80 -39.42 0.93
N GLU A 39 -1.89 -39.69 1.67
CA GLU A 39 -2.11 -40.79 2.64
C GLU A 39 -1.64 -40.65 4.11
N GLY A 40 -2.37 -41.36 5.01
CA GLY A 40 -2.27 -41.31 6.49
C GLY A 40 -3.44 -40.55 7.14
N LYS A 41 -4.54 -41.11 7.70
CA LYS A 41 -4.80 -42.41 8.40
C LYS A 41 -3.95 -42.55 9.69
N THR A 42 -4.49 -42.77 10.90
CA THR A 42 -5.82 -43.26 11.38
C THR A 42 -6.20 -42.79 12.82
N ASN A 43 -7.50 -42.92 13.17
CA ASN A 43 -8.12 -43.26 14.48
C ASN A 43 -7.75 -42.50 15.80
N GLY A 44 -8.77 -42.12 16.60
CA GLY A 44 -8.55 -41.74 18.02
C GLY A 44 -9.78 -41.26 18.84
N THR A 45 -10.49 -42.20 19.46
CA THR A 45 -11.29 -42.10 20.73
C THR A 45 -12.12 -40.84 21.08
N LEU A 46 -13.43 -41.06 21.30
CA LEU A 46 -14.39 -40.10 21.84
C LEU A 46 -14.51 -40.15 23.39
N PRO A 47 -14.49 -39.01 24.11
CA PRO A 47 -15.13 -38.87 25.41
C PRO A 47 -16.46 -38.10 25.32
N LYS A 48 -17.44 -38.44 26.16
CA LYS A 48 -18.65 -37.64 26.39
C LYS A 48 -18.45 -36.74 27.61
N THR A 49 -18.75 -35.46 27.47
CA THR A 49 -19.02 -34.54 28.59
C THR A 49 -20.09 -33.54 28.15
N ASP A 50 -21.02 -33.22 29.05
CA ASP A 50 -22.25 -32.49 28.75
C ASP A 50 -22.09 -30.96 28.74
N ALA A 51 -23.05 -30.31 28.06
CA ALA A 51 -23.53 -28.93 28.15
C ALA A 51 -22.64 -27.83 28.78
N ILE A 52 -22.32 -26.82 27.95
CA ILE A 52 -22.42 -25.37 28.28
C ILE A 52 -22.70 -24.63 26.95
N ASP A 53 -23.69 -23.74 26.94
CA ASP A 53 -23.98 -22.88 25.79
C ASP A 53 -22.95 -21.74 25.68
N VAL A 54 -22.27 -21.65 24.53
CA VAL A 54 -21.49 -20.46 24.13
C VAL A 54 -21.87 -20.08 22.71
N LEU A 55 -22.60 -18.98 22.56
CA LEU A 55 -23.08 -18.51 21.26
C LEU A 55 -21.99 -17.73 20.50
N ASN A 56 -21.69 -18.22 19.30
CA ASN A 56 -21.20 -17.50 18.11
C ASN A 56 -20.09 -16.44 18.30
N SER A 57 -18.84 -16.87 18.12
CA SER A 57 -17.80 -16.00 17.51
C SER A 57 -16.67 -16.82 16.86
N SER A 58 -16.96 -17.48 15.73
CA SER A 58 -15.94 -18.11 14.86
C SER A 58 -16.48 -18.35 13.44
N GLN A 59 -16.43 -17.33 12.57
CA GLN A 59 -16.76 -17.50 11.14
C GLN A 59 -16.16 -16.40 10.24
N CYS A 60 -14.83 -16.39 10.10
CA CYS A 60 -14.12 -15.47 9.18
C CYS A 60 -13.18 -16.16 8.17
N ASP A 61 -12.95 -17.47 8.26
CA ASP A 61 -11.87 -18.17 7.53
C ASP A 61 -12.30 -18.97 6.28
N GLN A 62 -13.47 -18.70 5.70
CA GLN A 62 -13.99 -19.43 4.52
C GLN A 62 -14.63 -18.53 3.44
N TRP A 63 -13.93 -17.48 3.01
CA TRP A 63 -14.29 -16.69 1.81
C TRP A 63 -13.08 -16.56 0.85
N PHE A 64 -12.66 -17.69 0.27
CA PHE A 64 -11.65 -17.71 -0.79
C PHE A 64 -12.01 -18.66 -1.94
N GLU A 65 -13.22 -18.53 -2.48
CA GLU A 65 -13.58 -19.23 -3.72
C GLU A 65 -14.62 -18.45 -4.54
N SER A 66 -14.53 -18.56 -5.87
CA SER A 66 -15.49 -18.03 -6.85
C SER A 66 -15.80 -16.52 -6.83
N GLN A 67 -14.92 -15.74 -7.48
CA GLN A 67 -15.37 -14.70 -8.42
C GLN A 67 -14.62 -14.88 -9.75
N ASN A 68 -15.06 -15.87 -10.54
CA ASN A 68 -14.63 -16.01 -11.92
C ASN A 68 -15.38 -14.99 -12.80
N VAL A 69 -14.73 -13.88 -13.13
CA VAL A 69 -15.23 -12.89 -14.09
C VAL A 69 -14.42 -13.05 -15.37
N ASN A 70 -15.03 -13.65 -16.40
CA ASN A 70 -14.37 -13.93 -17.67
C ASN A 70 -13.98 -12.62 -18.39
N ASN A 71 -12.71 -12.23 -18.27
CA ASN A 71 -12.02 -11.32 -19.20
C ASN A 71 -10.85 -12.10 -19.79
N ASP A 72 -10.92 -12.44 -21.08
CA ASP A 72 -9.86 -13.17 -21.80
C ASP A 72 -8.63 -12.29 -22.04
N ILE A 73 -7.86 -12.08 -20.98
CA ILE A 73 -6.50 -11.56 -21.02
C ILE A 73 -5.57 -12.69 -20.60
N SER A 74 -4.99 -13.38 -21.59
CA SER A 74 -4.04 -14.48 -21.38
C SER A 74 -2.70 -14.01 -20.82
N LEU A 75 -2.66 -13.66 -19.54
CA LEU A 75 -1.43 -13.51 -18.77
C LEU A 75 -1.04 -14.86 -18.15
N SER A 76 0.13 -15.36 -18.53
CA SER A 76 0.72 -16.57 -17.93
C SER A 76 1.17 -16.31 -16.49
N ASN A 77 0.66 -17.10 -15.55
CA ASN A 77 1.03 -17.02 -14.14
C ASN A 77 2.48 -17.49 -13.90
N SER A 78 3.40 -16.54 -13.74
CA SER A 78 4.71 -16.75 -13.12
C SER A 78 4.72 -16.05 -11.75
N GLN A 79 4.66 -16.83 -10.67
CA GLN A 79 4.85 -16.32 -9.30
C GLN A 79 6.34 -16.30 -8.94
N ASP A 80 7.09 -15.37 -9.52
CA ASP A 80 8.48 -15.11 -9.12
C ASP A 80 8.50 -14.58 -7.68
N SER A 81 8.96 -15.42 -6.76
CA SER A 81 9.03 -15.09 -5.34
C SER A 81 10.20 -14.14 -5.05
N ILE A 82 9.99 -12.83 -5.31
CA ILE A 82 11.01 -11.76 -5.20
C ILE A 82 11.80 -11.90 -3.89
N THR A 83 13.05 -12.36 -3.99
CA THR A 83 13.87 -12.72 -2.83
C THR A 83 14.73 -11.51 -2.44
N PHE A 84 14.14 -10.65 -1.63
CA PHE A 84 14.79 -9.43 -1.13
C PHE A 84 15.90 -9.76 -0.11
N SER A 85 17.16 -9.70 -0.54
CA SER A 85 18.29 -9.57 0.37
C SER A 85 18.19 -8.25 1.15
N GLN A 86 18.48 -8.28 2.46
CA GLN A 86 18.18 -7.14 3.34
C GLN A 86 19.14 -5.95 3.18
N ASP A 87 20.37 -6.18 2.71
CA ASP A 87 21.40 -5.14 2.61
C ASP A 87 21.37 -4.43 1.25
N SER A 88 21.18 -3.11 1.30
CA SER A 88 21.34 -2.12 0.21
C SER A 88 20.56 -2.30 -1.10
N TYR A 89 19.63 -3.25 -1.21
CA TYR A 89 18.82 -3.43 -2.43
C TYR A 89 17.93 -2.20 -2.72
N ILE A 90 18.22 -1.53 -3.85
CA ILE A 90 17.33 -0.54 -4.46
C ILE A 90 16.44 -1.30 -5.47
N PRO A 91 15.11 -1.38 -5.28
CA PRO A 91 14.24 -2.07 -6.22
C PRO A 91 14.17 -1.36 -7.58
N SER A 92 13.99 -2.14 -8.64
CA SER A 92 14.04 -1.62 -10.01
C SER A 92 12.75 -0.92 -10.43
N GLN A 93 12.82 -0.17 -11.54
CA GLN A 93 11.64 0.43 -12.18
C GLN A 93 10.55 -0.60 -12.49
N GLN A 94 10.93 -1.85 -12.82
CA GLN A 94 9.99 -2.94 -13.05
C GLN A 94 9.25 -3.34 -11.77
N THR A 95 9.90 -3.30 -10.60
CA THR A 95 9.24 -3.51 -9.31
C THR A 95 8.21 -2.43 -9.02
N ILE A 96 8.49 -1.16 -9.38
CA ILE A 96 7.53 -0.06 -9.25
C ILE A 96 6.32 -0.30 -10.14
N MET A 97 6.52 -0.55 -11.44
CA MET A 97 5.42 -0.80 -12.39
C MET A 97 4.59 -2.04 -12.06
N TYR A 98 5.20 -3.07 -11.46
CA TYR A 98 4.50 -4.24 -10.95
C TYR A 98 3.62 -3.89 -9.73
N LEU A 99 4.16 -3.14 -8.76
CA LEU A 99 3.40 -2.67 -7.59
C LEU A 99 2.22 -1.79 -8.03
N ASP A 100 2.47 -0.80 -8.89
CA ASP A 100 1.43 0.08 -9.44
C ASP A 100 0.27 -0.74 -10.01
N LYS A 101 0.57 -1.71 -10.90
CA LYS A 101 -0.41 -2.57 -11.57
C LYS A 101 -1.15 -3.53 -10.63
N VAL A 102 -0.50 -4.02 -9.57
CA VAL A 102 -1.11 -4.95 -8.60
C VAL A 102 -1.99 -4.23 -7.58
N LEU A 103 -1.77 -2.92 -7.38
CA LEU A 103 -2.46 -2.10 -6.40
C LEU A 103 -3.57 -1.22 -6.98
N ASP A 104 -3.55 -0.99 -8.30
CA ASP A 104 -4.57 -0.25 -9.06
C ASP A 104 -6.00 -0.75 -8.78
N GLY A 105 -6.94 0.19 -8.59
CA GLY A 105 -8.35 -0.06 -8.32
C GLY A 105 -8.69 -0.83 -7.04
N LEU A 106 -7.73 -1.15 -6.17
CA LEU A 106 -8.01 -1.91 -4.94
C LEU A 106 -8.67 -1.04 -3.85
N PRO A 107 -9.73 -1.54 -3.18
CA PRO A 107 -10.29 -0.84 -2.02
C PRO A 107 -9.27 -0.81 -0.87
N ARG A 108 -9.28 0.29 -0.12
CA ARG A 108 -8.34 0.64 0.96
C ARG A 108 -7.77 -0.54 1.75
N GLU A 109 -8.61 -1.37 2.36
CA GLU A 109 -8.19 -2.47 3.21
C GLU A 109 -7.37 -3.50 2.43
N LYS A 110 -7.84 -3.88 1.23
CA LYS A 110 -7.12 -4.82 0.35
C LYS A 110 -5.83 -4.22 -0.18
N TYR A 111 -5.79 -2.92 -0.50
CA TYR A 111 -4.57 -2.23 -0.91
C TYR A 111 -3.49 -2.28 0.19
N ILE A 112 -3.87 -2.01 1.44
CA ILE A 112 -2.98 -2.05 2.60
C ILE A 112 -2.41 -3.47 2.78
N ASP A 113 -3.27 -4.47 2.80
CA ASP A 113 -2.85 -5.87 2.99
C ASP A 113 -2.01 -6.37 1.81
N MET A 114 -2.33 -5.96 0.58
CA MET A 114 -1.57 -6.29 -0.64
C MET A 114 -0.16 -5.66 -0.64
N ILE A 115 0.00 -4.43 -0.16
CA ILE A 115 1.34 -3.83 0.06
C ILE A 115 2.13 -4.64 1.08
N VAL A 116 1.52 -4.94 2.23
CA VAL A 116 2.20 -5.63 3.34
C VAL A 116 2.62 -7.05 2.92
N HIS A 117 1.76 -7.75 2.18
CA HIS A 117 2.03 -9.08 1.64
C HIS A 117 3.10 -9.06 0.54
N THR A 118 2.92 -8.24 -0.50
CA THR A 118 3.82 -8.18 -1.66
C THR A 118 5.24 -7.75 -1.29
N LEU A 119 5.38 -6.82 -0.33
CA LEU A 119 6.66 -6.38 0.21
C LEU A 119 7.13 -7.20 1.42
N LYS A 120 6.53 -8.39 1.66
CA LYS A 120 6.92 -9.38 2.68
C LYS A 120 7.10 -8.80 4.09
N GLY A 121 6.28 -7.82 4.46
CA GLY A 121 6.35 -7.11 5.74
C GLY A 121 7.58 -6.23 5.94
N ASN A 122 8.38 -5.95 4.90
CA ASN A 122 9.62 -5.17 5.02
C ASN A 122 9.33 -3.66 5.10
N GLU A 123 9.47 -3.10 6.30
CA GLU A 123 9.24 -1.68 6.58
C GLU A 123 10.06 -0.74 5.69
N SER A 124 11.30 -1.11 5.34
CA SER A 124 12.17 -0.30 4.48
C SER A 124 11.64 -0.23 3.04
N LEU A 125 11.08 -1.32 2.51
CA LEU A 125 10.47 -1.35 1.17
C LEU A 125 9.16 -0.56 1.13
N VAL A 126 8.30 -0.71 2.15
CA VAL A 126 7.06 0.08 2.25
C VAL A 126 7.40 1.58 2.37
N THR A 127 8.42 1.93 3.15
CA THR A 127 8.90 3.31 3.31
C THR A 127 9.55 3.86 2.03
N TRP A 128 10.22 3.02 1.23
CA TRP A 128 10.74 3.38 -0.09
C TRP A 128 9.60 3.66 -1.09
N TYR A 129 8.60 2.78 -1.16
CA TYR A 129 7.44 2.97 -2.03
C TYR A 129 6.64 4.22 -1.66
N ARG A 130 6.44 4.48 -0.36
CA ARG A 130 5.85 5.73 0.18
C ARG A 130 6.58 6.99 -0.31
N LYS A 131 7.91 6.95 -0.50
CA LYS A 131 8.69 8.07 -1.04
C LYS A 131 8.50 8.27 -2.55
N ILE A 132 8.29 7.20 -3.31
CA ILE A 132 7.99 7.28 -4.75
C ILE A 132 6.60 7.89 -4.95
N LEU A 133 5.59 7.44 -4.20
CA LEU A 133 4.25 8.03 -4.25
C LEU A 133 4.25 9.49 -3.78
N LEU A 134 5.06 9.85 -2.77
CA LEU A 134 5.28 11.26 -2.40
C LEU A 134 5.88 12.07 -3.56
N SER A 135 6.85 11.52 -4.30
CA SER A 135 7.46 12.23 -5.43
C SER A 135 6.41 12.55 -6.51
N ARG A 136 5.61 11.55 -6.90
CA ARG A 136 4.49 11.70 -7.83
C ARG A 136 3.46 12.72 -7.34
N ALA A 137 3.05 12.62 -6.07
CA ALA A 137 2.14 13.58 -5.46
C ALA A 137 2.73 15.02 -5.46
N GLY A 138 4.04 15.17 -5.32
CA GLY A 138 4.74 16.46 -5.36
C GLY A 138 4.75 17.15 -6.73
N GLU A 139 4.43 16.43 -7.81
CA GLU A 139 4.30 16.97 -9.17
C GLU A 139 2.90 17.55 -9.45
N ILE A 140 1.93 17.33 -8.54
CA ILE A 140 0.52 17.73 -8.68
C ILE A 140 0.26 19.06 -7.96
N GLU A 141 -0.48 19.97 -8.61
CA GLU A 141 -0.86 21.25 -8.03
C GLU A 141 -1.74 21.07 -6.78
N GLY A 142 -1.48 21.88 -5.75
CA GLY A 142 -2.19 21.79 -4.46
C GLY A 142 -1.62 20.79 -3.46
N CYS A 143 -0.59 20.00 -3.81
CA CYS A 143 0.06 19.07 -2.89
C CYS A 143 0.58 19.76 -1.60
N PRO A 144 0.24 19.25 -0.39
CA PRO A 144 0.62 19.89 0.86
C PRO A 144 2.14 20.02 1.06
N LYS A 145 2.60 21.23 1.37
CA LYS A 145 4.02 21.54 1.59
C LYS A 145 4.44 21.13 3.00
N GLY A 146 5.02 19.95 3.15
CA GLY A 146 5.49 19.45 4.44
C GLY A 146 6.48 18.29 4.35
N LYS A 147 6.78 17.70 5.50
CA LYS A 147 7.47 16.40 5.61
C LYS A 147 6.43 15.33 5.95
N LEU A 148 6.58 14.12 5.41
CA LEU A 148 5.78 12.95 5.81
C LEU A 148 5.78 12.76 7.33
N CYS A 149 4.63 12.48 7.94
CA CYS A 149 4.58 12.09 9.35
C CYS A 149 5.33 10.75 9.55
N ASN A 150 6.29 10.77 10.48
CA ASN A 150 6.97 9.58 10.97
C ASN A 150 6.08 8.92 12.04
N ARG A 151 5.35 7.87 11.63
CA ARG A 151 4.32 7.25 12.46
C ARG A 151 4.91 6.16 13.36
N LYS A 152 5.29 6.56 14.59
CA LYS A 152 5.72 5.63 15.65
C LYS A 152 4.78 4.42 15.78
N THR A 153 5.36 3.25 16.05
CA THR A 153 4.61 2.04 16.43
C THR A 153 3.73 2.31 17.67
N THR A 154 2.61 1.59 17.77
CA THR A 154 1.70 1.66 18.92
C THR A 154 1.13 0.28 19.19
N ASN A 155 0.77 -0.04 20.42
CA ASN A 155 0.27 -1.36 20.83
C ASN A 155 -0.94 -1.89 20.01
N LYS A 156 -1.63 -1.02 19.27
CA LYS A 156 -2.78 -1.34 18.39
C LYS A 156 -2.45 -1.47 16.90
N SER A 157 -1.25 -1.11 16.44
CA SER A 157 -0.89 -1.13 15.00
C SER A 157 0.60 -0.95 14.72
N SER A 158 1.11 -1.71 13.74
CA SER A 158 2.50 -1.64 13.29
C SER A 158 2.81 -0.38 12.45
N SER A 159 4.06 0.06 12.47
CA SER A 159 4.64 1.05 11.56
C SER A 159 4.36 0.70 10.09
N ILE A 160 4.58 -0.57 9.73
CA ILE A 160 4.36 -1.11 8.38
C ILE A 160 2.92 -0.87 7.89
N GLN A 161 1.90 -1.24 8.67
CA GLN A 161 0.49 -0.98 8.33
C GLN A 161 0.18 0.52 8.24
N LYS A 162 0.78 1.34 9.11
CA LYS A 162 0.61 2.80 9.10
C LYS A 162 1.21 3.42 7.83
N TYR A 163 2.37 2.96 7.37
CA TYR A 163 2.98 3.43 6.12
C TYR A 163 2.25 2.91 4.89
N ALA A 164 1.71 1.68 4.90
CA ALA A 164 0.86 1.18 3.83
C ALA A 164 -0.45 2.01 3.69
N LYS A 165 -1.02 2.48 4.81
CA LYS A 165 -2.11 3.47 4.82
C LYS A 165 -1.70 4.81 4.22
N ASP A 166 -0.49 5.28 4.51
CA ASP A 166 0.06 6.50 3.90
C ASP A 166 0.27 6.33 2.39
N CYS A 167 0.71 5.16 1.92
CA CYS A 167 0.80 4.85 0.49
C CYS A 167 -0.57 4.94 -0.20
N TYR A 168 -1.62 4.36 0.39
CA TYR A 168 -2.97 4.45 -0.17
C TYR A 168 -3.44 5.90 -0.33
N ILE A 169 -3.24 6.74 0.69
CA ILE A 169 -3.66 8.15 0.62
C ILE A 169 -2.86 8.93 -0.43
N LEU A 170 -1.56 8.67 -0.57
CA LEU A 170 -0.74 9.27 -1.62
C LEU A 170 -1.17 8.81 -3.03
N GLN A 171 -1.55 7.54 -3.18
CA GLN A 171 -2.07 6.98 -4.43
C GLN A 171 -3.41 7.62 -4.81
N MET A 172 -4.38 7.67 -3.89
CA MET A 172 -5.67 8.34 -4.10
C MET A 172 -5.49 9.82 -4.48
N PHE A 173 -4.54 10.52 -3.86
CA PHE A 173 -4.19 11.90 -4.23
C PHE A 173 -3.62 11.99 -5.65
N THR A 174 -2.79 11.03 -6.09
CA THR A 174 -2.32 10.99 -7.49
C THR A 174 -3.41 10.65 -8.51
N GLU A 175 -4.54 10.07 -8.07
CA GLU A 175 -5.75 9.83 -8.87
C GLU A 175 -6.75 11.00 -8.80
N GLY A 176 -6.49 12.01 -7.97
CA GLY A 176 -7.27 13.25 -7.86
C GLY A 176 -8.14 13.37 -6.59
N ASP A 177 -8.16 12.36 -5.71
CA ASP A 177 -8.88 12.44 -4.42
C ASP A 177 -7.99 13.02 -3.31
N ALA A 178 -8.23 14.29 -2.97
CA ALA A 178 -7.52 14.99 -1.92
C ALA A 178 -8.09 14.82 -0.50
N SER A 179 -9.11 13.99 -0.29
CA SER A 179 -9.90 13.96 0.95
C SER A 179 -9.12 13.68 2.25
N GLU A 180 -8.00 12.94 2.17
CA GLU A 180 -7.20 12.57 3.35
C GLU A 180 -5.73 13.06 3.33
N ILE A 181 -5.30 13.79 2.30
CA ILE A 181 -3.87 14.03 2.03
C ILE A 181 -3.14 14.74 3.19
N ASP A 182 -3.78 15.72 3.85
CA ASP A 182 -3.23 16.43 5.00
C ASP A 182 -2.91 15.52 6.20
N SER A 183 -3.54 14.34 6.29
CA SER A 183 -3.29 13.39 7.40
C SER A 183 -1.95 12.66 7.28
N VAL A 184 -1.33 12.68 6.11
CA VAL A 184 -0.05 12.00 5.79
C VAL A 184 1.15 12.88 6.12
N PHE A 185 0.97 14.20 6.11
CA PHE A 185 2.02 15.18 6.37
C PHE A 185 2.05 15.59 7.86
N SER A 186 3.25 15.82 8.38
CA SER A 186 3.42 16.52 9.65
C SER A 186 2.96 17.97 9.48
N ARG A 187 1.95 18.39 10.26
CA ARG A 187 1.64 19.81 10.43
C ARG A 187 2.91 20.52 10.89
N SER A 188 3.41 21.46 10.10
CA SER A 188 4.58 22.25 10.47
C SER A 188 4.19 23.13 11.66
N VAL A 189 4.80 22.86 12.81
CA VAL A 189 4.59 23.65 14.03
C VAL A 189 5.34 24.97 13.86
N ASN A 190 4.75 25.88 13.07
CA ASN A 190 5.21 27.26 12.90
C ASN A 190 4.85 28.10 14.13
N SER A 191 5.23 27.59 15.31
CA SER A 191 5.18 28.33 16.57
C SER A 191 6.39 29.22 16.67
N THR A 192 6.16 30.51 16.44
CA THR A 192 7.04 31.58 16.93
C THR A 192 7.27 31.40 18.44
N SER A 193 8.51 31.64 18.89
CA SER A 193 8.96 31.74 20.29
C SER A 193 8.69 30.54 21.23
N ASP A 194 9.78 29.91 21.65
CA ASP A 194 10.09 29.57 23.04
C ASP A 194 9.00 28.93 23.91
N ASN A 195 8.93 27.60 23.91
CA ASN A 195 9.24 26.86 25.14
C ASN A 195 9.62 25.39 24.95
N LEU A 196 10.03 24.76 26.05
CA LEU A 196 10.66 23.45 26.08
C LEU A 196 9.71 22.28 25.77
N HIS A 197 10.20 21.36 24.95
CA HIS A 197 10.01 19.91 25.07
C HIS A 197 8.56 19.37 25.21
N ASN A 198 7.95 18.99 24.08
CA ASN A 198 7.09 17.81 24.06
C ASN A 198 7.11 17.13 22.69
N ASP A 199 7.15 15.80 22.72
CA ASP A 199 7.14 14.94 21.54
C ASP A 199 5.75 15.01 20.89
N THR A 200 5.63 15.62 19.71
CA THR A 200 4.32 15.80 19.06
C THR A 200 3.79 14.45 18.58
N ILE A 201 2.86 13.89 19.34
CA ILE A 201 2.19 12.64 18.98
C ILE A 201 1.37 12.90 17.70
N CYS A 202 1.70 12.17 16.63
CA CYS A 202 0.90 12.10 15.41
C CYS A 202 -0.32 11.19 15.68
N GLU A 203 -1.10 11.57 16.70
CA GLU A 203 -2.29 10.88 17.18
C GLU A 203 -3.43 11.09 16.19
N GLN A 204 -4.32 10.10 16.08
CA GLN A 204 -5.45 10.19 15.18
C GLN A 204 -6.37 11.32 15.66
N ASN A 205 -6.99 12.07 14.74
CA ASN A 205 -8.06 13.00 15.09
C ASN A 205 -9.03 12.27 16.04
N PRO A 206 -9.26 12.75 17.28
CA PRO A 206 -10.38 12.23 18.07
C PRO A 206 -11.62 12.54 17.24
N VAL A 207 -12.33 11.49 16.79
CA VAL A 207 -13.47 11.64 15.89
C VAL A 207 -14.45 12.58 16.57
N ASN A 208 -14.59 13.77 16.00
CA ASN A 208 -15.10 14.93 16.69
C ASN A 208 -16.52 14.62 17.17
N GLN A 209 -16.74 14.63 18.49
CA GLN A 209 -17.92 14.01 19.09
C GLN A 209 -19.22 14.69 18.66
N VAL A 210 -19.13 15.95 18.21
CA VAL A 210 -20.18 16.71 17.54
C VAL A 210 -20.64 16.06 16.23
N ASP A 211 -19.70 15.57 15.41
CA ASP A 211 -19.96 15.00 14.08
C ASP A 211 -20.53 13.58 14.16
N ILE A 212 -20.15 12.83 15.21
CA ILE A 212 -20.83 11.56 15.57
C ILE A 212 -22.29 11.85 15.95
N ASN A 213 -22.51 12.84 16.82
CA ASN A 213 -23.84 13.16 17.34
C ASN A 213 -24.80 13.70 16.24
N SER A 214 -24.32 14.53 15.31
CA SER A 214 -25.12 15.02 14.18
C SER A 214 -25.50 13.89 13.21
N THR A 215 -24.55 12.99 12.91
CA THR A 215 -24.80 11.79 12.10
C THR A 215 -25.84 10.86 12.75
N LEU A 216 -25.76 10.68 14.07
CA LEU A 216 -26.73 9.89 14.84
C LEU A 216 -28.14 10.49 14.82
N GLN A 217 -28.28 11.81 14.97
CA GLN A 217 -29.58 12.48 14.88
C GLN A 217 -30.22 12.31 13.49
N LEU A 218 -29.45 12.48 12.42
CA LEU A 218 -29.94 12.32 11.04
C LEU A 218 -30.36 10.87 10.72
N LEU A 219 -29.69 9.88 11.31
CA LEU A 219 -30.11 8.47 11.23
C LEU A 219 -31.43 8.22 11.97
N ILE A 220 -31.59 8.76 13.19
CA ILE A 220 -32.82 8.63 13.99
C ILE A 220 -34.00 9.28 13.27
N GLU A 221 -33.83 10.46 12.69
CA GLU A 221 -34.88 11.14 11.90
C GLU A 221 -35.31 10.30 10.69
N ARG A 222 -34.35 9.71 9.95
CA ARG A 222 -34.64 8.80 8.83
C ARG A 222 -35.40 7.54 9.24
N VAL A 223 -35.03 6.90 10.36
CA VAL A 223 -35.73 5.72 10.88
C VAL A 223 -37.16 6.07 11.27
N ASN A 224 -37.36 7.18 11.99
CA ASN A 224 -38.70 7.67 12.34
C ASN A 224 -39.54 8.00 11.09
N GLY A 225 -38.93 8.55 10.04
CA GLY A 225 -39.59 8.77 8.75
C GLY A 225 -40.09 7.48 8.10
N LEU A 226 -39.26 6.43 8.10
CA LEU A 226 -39.61 5.12 7.55
C LEU A 226 -40.71 4.41 8.37
N GLU A 227 -40.65 4.46 9.71
CA GLU A 227 -41.71 3.91 10.56
C GLU A 227 -43.07 4.58 10.30
N ASN A 228 -43.10 5.89 10.07
CA ASN A 228 -44.34 6.64 9.80
C ASN A 228 -44.90 6.39 8.39
N ILE A 229 -44.11 5.79 7.49
CA ILE A 229 -44.58 5.26 6.20
C ILE A 229 -45.13 3.85 6.39
N LEU A 230 -44.48 3.00 7.18
CA LEU A 230 -44.90 1.61 7.44
C LEU A 230 -46.20 1.49 8.26
N LYS A 231 -46.59 2.55 8.98
CA LYS A 231 -47.80 2.62 9.83
C LYS A 231 -49.03 3.20 9.11
N LYS A 232 -49.01 3.28 7.77
CA LYS A 232 -50.10 3.80 6.91
C LYS A 232 -50.57 2.76 5.89
#